data_AF-A0A7C7MRS0-F1
#
_entry.id   AF-A0A7C7MRS0-F1
#
_cell.length_a   1.000
_cell.length_b   1.000
_cell.length_c   1.000
_cell.angle_alpha   90.00
_cell.angle_beta   90.00
_cell.angle_gamma   90.00
#
_symmetry.space_group_name_H-M   'P 1'
#
loop_
_entity.id
_entity.type
_entity.pdbx_description
1 polymer ?
#
loop_
_entity_poly.entity_id
_entity_poly.type
_entity_poly.pdbx_seq_one_letter_code
_entity_poly.pdbx_strand_id
1 'polypeptide(L)'
;MIFSEKFNDGWKAYLLPWKAQTLSDSKKTTFSLMSNYKILEGNEKTQASLEELKNFLSQGWITDLENKYSKEITLHRLITSLKSIESPQKFHKTDYISKNYFGSIQNNNLPANNIWETWFSQSITLDCNSNEVENQGCLLKPPRFSKKERSFHAIQWPDQLHWQVNAFSNSWWIKPEFISQLSEATKVNSSYYQLNSDGSISFEMVLEFWPQRSFYMWGIFSIIVFCLCLVALFFRTLLRFFASESTVLYQNSGKP
;
A
#
# COMPACT_ATOMS: atom_id res chain seq x y z
N MET A 1 5.73 9.03 14.99
CA MET A 1 4.67 8.03 14.70
C MET A 1 5.09 6.69 15.27
N ILE A 2 4.18 5.96 15.93
CA ILE A 2 4.44 4.60 16.47
C ILE A 2 3.51 3.62 15.76
N PHE A 3 4.06 2.48 15.37
CA PHE A 3 3.36 1.38 14.71
C PHE A 3 3.53 0.10 15.53
N SER A 4 2.41 -0.45 15.99
CA SER A 4 2.35 -1.50 17.02
C SER A 4 2.64 -2.92 16.51
N GLU A 5 3.38 -3.06 15.43
CA GLU A 5 3.94 -4.34 14.98
C GLU A 5 5.32 -4.58 15.60
N LYS A 6 5.75 -5.85 15.62
CA LYS A 6 7.10 -6.22 16.07
C LYS A 6 8.15 -5.45 15.28
N PHE A 7 9.10 -4.87 15.99
CA PHE A 7 10.18 -4.09 15.42
C PHE A 7 10.97 -4.94 14.41
N ASN A 8 11.13 -4.39 13.21
CA ASN A 8 11.93 -4.96 12.16
C ASN A 8 12.39 -3.85 11.21
N ASP A 9 13.69 -3.80 10.93
CA ASP A 9 14.36 -2.85 10.02
C ASP A 9 13.87 -2.92 8.56
N GLY A 10 13.21 -4.02 8.20
CA GLY A 10 12.52 -4.21 6.93
C GLY A 10 11.24 -3.39 6.78
N TRP A 11 10.70 -2.79 7.84
CA TRP A 11 9.61 -1.82 7.72
C TRP A 11 10.12 -0.49 7.17
N LYS A 12 9.53 -0.02 6.08
CA LYS A 12 9.85 1.25 5.42
C LYS A 12 8.64 2.16 5.40
N ALA A 13 8.90 3.46 5.48
CA ALA A 13 7.88 4.49 5.40
C ALA A 13 8.07 5.32 4.12
N TYR A 14 6.99 5.59 3.41
CA TYR A 14 6.99 6.30 2.13
C TYR A 14 5.99 7.44 2.16
N LEU A 15 6.43 8.66 1.90
CA LEU A 15 5.56 9.80 1.68
C LEU A 15 5.03 9.76 0.24
N LEU A 16 3.73 9.88 0.07
CA LEU A 16 3.09 9.82 -1.24
C LEU A 16 2.58 11.19 -1.69
N PRO A 17 2.59 11.46 -3.01
CA PRO A 17 1.89 12.60 -3.56
C PRO A 17 0.39 12.37 -3.40
N TRP A 18 -0.22 13.15 -2.51
CA TRP A 18 -1.63 13.13 -2.22
C TRP A 18 -2.38 14.17 -3.07
N LYS A 19 -3.53 13.77 -3.62
CA LYS A 19 -4.49 14.70 -4.20
C LYS A 19 -5.57 14.94 -3.16
N ALA A 20 -5.65 16.16 -2.65
CA ALA A 20 -6.71 16.56 -1.73
C ALA A 20 -8.08 16.19 -2.33
N GLN A 21 -8.71 15.14 -1.79
CA GLN A 21 -9.99 14.65 -2.26
C GLN A 21 -11.08 15.47 -1.58
N THR A 22 -11.88 16.18 -2.38
CA THR A 22 -13.02 16.91 -1.84
C THR A 22 -14.14 15.94 -1.50
N LEU A 23 -14.58 15.96 -0.23
CA LEU A 23 -15.77 15.26 0.29
C LEU A 23 -17.04 15.44 -0.58
N SER A 24 -17.08 16.48 -1.42
CA SER A 24 -18.20 16.84 -2.29
C SER A 24 -18.56 15.77 -3.32
N ASP A 25 -17.60 15.01 -3.84
CA ASP A 25 -17.84 14.06 -4.93
C ASP A 25 -18.41 12.72 -4.43
N SER A 26 -18.32 12.43 -3.13
CA SER A 26 -18.82 11.19 -2.51
C SER A 26 -20.15 11.32 -1.77
N LYS A 27 -20.69 12.55 -1.61
CA LYS A 27 -21.82 12.85 -0.69
C LYS A 27 -23.00 11.88 -0.82
N LYS A 28 -23.47 11.59 -2.05
CA LYS A 28 -24.67 10.75 -2.25
C LYS A 28 -24.46 9.30 -1.81
N THR A 29 -23.30 8.73 -2.10
CA THR A 29 -22.94 7.36 -1.69
C THR A 29 -22.68 7.30 -0.19
N THR A 30 -21.99 8.29 0.36
CA THR A 30 -21.70 8.43 1.80
C THR A 30 -22.99 8.49 2.63
N PHE A 31 -23.98 9.31 2.24
CA PHE A 31 -25.26 9.37 2.95
C PHE A 31 -26.04 8.04 2.94
N SER A 32 -26.00 7.30 1.83
CA SER A 32 -26.65 5.98 1.74
C SER A 32 -25.90 4.89 2.52
N LEU A 33 -24.59 5.00 2.69
CA LEU A 33 -23.81 4.07 3.50
C LEU A 33 -24.02 4.35 5.00
N MET A 34 -24.09 5.63 5.37
CA MET A 34 -24.36 6.07 6.74
C MET A 34 -25.73 5.59 7.26
N SER A 35 -26.77 5.56 6.42
CA SER A 35 -28.10 5.07 6.84
C SER A 35 -28.12 3.56 7.14
N ASN A 36 -27.19 2.81 6.55
CA ASN A 36 -27.06 1.37 6.75
C ASN A 36 -25.91 1.00 7.69
N TYR A 37 -25.21 2.00 8.25
CA TYR A 37 -24.08 1.79 9.12
C TYR A 37 -24.53 1.11 10.41
N LYS A 38 -23.83 0.03 10.77
CA LYS A 38 -24.05 -0.72 12.00
C LYS A 38 -22.71 -1.06 12.61
N ILE A 39 -22.65 -1.02 13.94
CA ILE A 39 -21.49 -1.54 14.67
C ILE A 39 -21.49 -3.06 14.48
N LEU A 40 -20.33 -3.62 14.11
CA LEU A 40 -20.17 -5.05 13.95
C LEU A 40 -20.22 -5.72 15.32
N GLU A 41 -20.80 -6.93 15.36
CA GLU A 41 -20.90 -7.71 16.59
C GLU A 41 -19.51 -7.95 17.19
N GLY A 42 -19.34 -7.65 18.48
CA GLY A 42 -18.07 -7.74 19.19
C GLY A 42 -17.18 -6.48 19.13
N ASN A 43 -17.56 -5.47 18.33
CA ASN A 43 -16.82 -4.22 18.17
C ASN A 43 -17.47 -3.01 18.89
N GLU A 44 -18.45 -3.22 19.77
CA GLU A 44 -19.24 -2.15 20.41
C GLU A 44 -18.37 -1.15 21.19
N LYS A 45 -17.27 -1.63 21.75
CA LYS A 45 -16.34 -0.81 22.52
C LYS A 45 -15.35 -0.05 21.63
N THR A 46 -15.02 -0.58 20.45
CA THR A 46 -13.87 -0.14 19.65
C THR A 46 -14.23 0.55 18.35
N GLN A 47 -15.38 0.22 17.74
CA GLN A 47 -15.85 0.80 16.49
C GLN A 47 -16.58 2.12 16.74
N ALA A 48 -16.38 3.08 15.83
CA ALA A 48 -17.03 4.38 15.89
C ALA A 48 -18.55 4.26 15.79
N SER A 49 -19.27 5.06 16.54
CA SER A 49 -20.72 5.26 16.38
C SER A 49 -21.02 6.07 15.12
N LEU A 50 -22.30 6.08 14.70
CA LEU A 50 -22.75 6.88 13.55
C LEU A 50 -22.52 8.39 13.76
N GLU A 51 -22.61 8.86 15.00
CA GLU A 51 -22.39 10.26 15.36
C GLU A 51 -20.91 10.64 15.28
N GLU A 52 -20.02 9.80 15.82
CA GLU A 52 -18.57 9.96 15.66
C GLU A 52 -18.17 9.94 14.18
N LEU A 53 -18.77 9.03 13.40
CA LEU A 53 -18.50 8.93 11.97
C LEU A 53 -18.88 10.20 11.18
N LYS A 54 -20.04 10.79 11.51
CA LYS A 54 -20.46 12.10 10.97
C LYS A 54 -19.43 13.18 11.28
N ASN A 55 -18.96 13.19 12.52
CA ASN A 55 -17.95 14.15 12.96
C ASN A 55 -16.63 13.95 12.18
N PHE A 56 -16.14 12.71 12.06
CA PHE A 56 -14.90 12.41 11.32
C PHE A 56 -14.96 12.85 9.86
N LEU A 57 -16.08 12.60 9.18
CA LEU A 57 -16.30 13.06 7.81
C LEU A 57 -16.31 14.59 7.71
N SER A 58 -16.99 15.27 8.64
CA SER A 58 -17.07 16.73 8.63
C SER A 58 -15.70 17.39 8.82
N GLN A 59 -14.81 16.74 9.58
CA GLN A 59 -13.45 17.19 9.83
C GLN A 59 -12.45 16.71 8.76
N GLY A 60 -12.88 15.88 7.81
CA GLY A 60 -12.00 15.32 6.78
C GLY A 60 -11.00 14.28 7.29
N TRP A 61 -11.21 13.74 8.51
CA TRP A 61 -10.34 12.72 9.10
C TRP A 61 -10.47 11.36 8.43
N ILE A 62 -11.61 11.09 7.79
CA ILE A 62 -11.83 9.93 6.94
C ILE A 62 -12.31 10.38 5.58
N THR A 63 -11.82 9.71 4.54
CA THR A 63 -12.08 10.07 3.14
C THR A 63 -13.20 9.25 2.51
N ASP A 64 -13.39 8.00 2.96
CA ASP A 64 -14.37 7.08 2.40
C ASP A 64 -14.97 6.13 3.45
N LEU A 65 -16.20 5.71 3.18
CA LEU A 65 -16.96 4.70 3.93
C LEU A 65 -17.23 3.44 3.10
N GLU A 66 -17.07 3.50 1.78
CA GLU A 66 -17.30 2.35 0.93
C GLU A 66 -16.10 1.41 1.01
N ASN A 67 -16.36 0.17 1.41
CA ASN A 67 -15.38 -0.89 1.33
C ASN A 67 -15.11 -1.24 -0.15
N LYS A 68 -14.08 -0.61 -0.72
CA LYS A 68 -13.67 -0.81 -2.12
C LYS A 68 -13.05 -2.19 -2.39
N TYR A 69 -12.66 -2.95 -1.35
CA TYR A 69 -12.24 -4.35 -1.52
C TYR A 69 -13.34 -5.23 -2.14
N SER A 70 -14.61 -4.82 -2.05
CA SER A 70 -15.71 -5.52 -2.70
C SER A 70 -15.60 -5.56 -4.24
N LYS A 71 -14.94 -4.57 -4.86
CA LYS A 71 -14.89 -4.41 -6.33
C LYS A 71 -13.58 -4.86 -6.98
N GLU A 72 -12.46 -4.84 -6.26
CA GLU A 72 -11.14 -5.19 -6.81
C GLU A 72 -10.72 -6.64 -6.52
N ILE A 73 -10.11 -7.32 -7.50
CA ILE A 73 -9.50 -8.65 -7.32
C ILE A 73 -8.06 -8.44 -6.87
N THR A 74 -7.81 -8.52 -5.56
CA THR A 74 -6.44 -8.49 -5.00
C THR A 74 -5.92 -9.90 -4.75
N LEU A 75 -4.59 -10.08 -4.71
CA LEU A 75 -3.98 -11.37 -4.34
C LEU A 75 -4.42 -11.81 -2.93
N HIS A 76 -4.49 -10.86 -1.99
CA HIS A 76 -5.04 -11.11 -0.66
C HIS A 76 -6.45 -11.66 -0.74
N ARG A 77 -7.35 -11.03 -1.54
CA ARG A 77 -8.73 -11.50 -1.75
C ARG A 77 -8.78 -12.89 -2.38
N LEU A 78 -7.92 -13.21 -3.34
CA LEU A 78 -7.84 -14.56 -3.90
C LEU A 78 -7.50 -15.58 -2.80
N ILE A 79 -6.47 -15.31 -2.00
CA ILE A 79 -6.05 -16.18 -0.89
C ILE A 79 -7.14 -16.28 0.19
N THR A 80 -7.77 -15.17 0.58
CA THR A 80 -8.87 -15.19 1.56
C THR A 80 -10.10 -15.87 1.00
N SER A 81 -10.43 -15.69 -0.28
CA SER A 81 -11.56 -16.35 -0.91
C SER A 81 -11.39 -17.87 -0.88
N LEU A 82 -10.18 -18.36 -1.17
CA LEU A 82 -9.81 -19.77 -1.10
C LEU A 82 -9.92 -20.32 0.32
N LYS A 83 -9.49 -19.55 1.33
CA LYS A 83 -9.69 -19.92 2.74
C LYS A 83 -11.15 -19.87 3.18
N SER A 84 -11.95 -18.97 2.62
CA SER A 84 -13.37 -18.78 2.96
C SER A 84 -14.32 -19.75 2.28
N ILE A 85 -13.82 -20.68 1.45
CA ILE A 85 -14.64 -21.76 0.85
C ILE A 85 -15.31 -22.61 1.96
N GLU A 86 -14.67 -22.73 3.13
CA GLU A 86 -15.24 -23.41 4.30
C GLU A 86 -16.22 -22.54 5.11
N SER A 87 -16.12 -21.20 5.04
CA SER A 87 -17.08 -20.28 5.67
C SER A 87 -17.14 -18.94 4.91
N PRO A 88 -18.20 -18.66 4.12
CA PRO A 88 -18.27 -17.44 3.33
C PRO A 88 -18.37 -16.22 4.24
N GLN A 89 -17.29 -15.42 4.28
CA GLN A 89 -17.27 -14.15 4.99
C GLN A 89 -18.21 -13.17 4.28
N LYS A 90 -19.24 -12.67 4.99
CA LYS A 90 -20.09 -11.60 4.46
C LYS A 90 -19.30 -10.29 4.50
N PHE A 91 -18.87 -9.82 3.34
CA PHE A 91 -18.26 -8.50 3.22
C PHE A 91 -19.33 -7.42 3.47
N HIS A 92 -19.11 -6.59 4.48
CA HIS A 92 -19.95 -5.44 4.75
C HIS A 92 -19.61 -4.31 3.77
N LYS A 93 -20.61 -3.53 3.34
CA LYS A 93 -20.38 -2.35 2.48
C LYS A 93 -19.52 -1.28 3.15
N THR A 94 -19.50 -1.26 4.48
CA THR A 94 -18.61 -0.45 5.31
C THR A 94 -17.97 -1.39 6.32
N ASP A 95 -16.65 -1.44 6.30
CA ASP A 95 -15.78 -2.18 7.20
C ASP A 95 -15.48 -1.35 8.47
N TYR A 96 -14.71 -1.94 9.37
CA TYR A 96 -14.33 -1.37 10.65
C TYR A 96 -13.68 0.02 10.52
N ILE A 97 -14.24 0.95 11.30
CA ILE A 97 -13.67 2.28 11.56
C ILE A 97 -13.60 2.42 13.07
N SER A 98 -12.40 2.61 13.64
CA SER A 98 -12.24 2.71 15.08
C SER A 98 -12.80 4.04 15.62
N LYS A 99 -13.09 4.08 16.91
CA LYS A 99 -13.19 5.35 17.65
C LYS A 99 -11.86 6.10 17.56
N ASN A 100 -11.90 7.39 17.89
CA ASN A 100 -10.69 8.20 18.01
C ASN A 100 -9.97 7.85 19.33
N TYR A 101 -8.88 7.08 19.23
CA TYR A 101 -8.02 6.76 20.35
C TYR A 101 -6.75 7.60 20.29
N PHE A 102 -6.62 8.55 21.21
CA PHE A 102 -5.44 9.41 21.32
C PHE A 102 -5.07 10.11 20.00
N GLY A 103 -6.06 10.57 19.25
CA GLY A 103 -5.86 11.22 17.95
C GLY A 103 -5.65 10.25 16.78
N SER A 104 -5.80 8.94 16.99
CA SER A 104 -5.63 7.91 15.97
C SER A 104 -6.97 7.25 15.63
N ILE A 105 -7.24 7.12 14.33
CA ILE A 105 -8.42 6.44 13.78
C ILE A 105 -7.93 5.39 12.78
N GLN A 106 -8.31 4.14 13.00
CA GLN A 106 -8.14 3.08 12.02
C GLN A 106 -9.34 3.08 11.08
N ASN A 107 -9.09 3.12 9.76
CA ASN A 107 -10.13 3.00 8.75
C ASN A 107 -9.77 1.86 7.77
N ASN A 108 -10.52 0.76 7.82
CA ASN A 108 -10.31 -0.38 6.92
C ASN A 108 -10.99 -0.21 5.55
N ASN A 109 -11.67 0.91 5.30
CA ASN A 109 -12.36 1.21 4.04
C ASN A 109 -11.48 1.94 3.02
N LEU A 110 -10.19 2.14 3.33
CA LEU A 110 -9.27 2.78 2.40
C LEU A 110 -9.10 1.92 1.14
N PRO A 111 -9.02 2.54 -0.06
CA PRO A 111 -8.78 1.81 -1.29
C PRO A 111 -7.46 1.03 -1.20
N ALA A 112 -7.38 -0.10 -1.92
CA ALA A 112 -6.10 -0.74 -2.13
C ALA A 112 -5.25 0.16 -3.04
N ASN A 113 -4.07 0.55 -2.57
CA ASN A 113 -3.12 1.28 -3.40
C ASN A 113 -2.52 0.38 -4.47
N ASN A 114 -1.93 0.99 -5.51
CA ASN A 114 -1.25 0.24 -6.55
C ASN A 114 -0.02 -0.47 -5.95
N ILE A 115 0.10 -1.78 -6.17
CA ILE A 115 1.20 -2.59 -5.63
C ILE A 115 2.60 -2.11 -6.03
N TRP A 116 2.72 -1.28 -7.06
CA TRP A 116 3.98 -0.73 -7.58
C TRP A 116 4.29 0.69 -7.10
N GLU A 117 3.44 1.31 -6.28
CA GLU A 117 3.52 2.74 -5.92
C GLU A 117 4.82 3.12 -5.21
N THR A 118 5.35 2.23 -4.36
CA THR A 118 6.60 2.43 -3.60
C THR A 118 7.83 1.85 -4.30
N TRP A 119 7.69 1.31 -5.52
CA TRP A 119 8.75 0.47 -6.10
C TRP A 119 9.99 1.21 -6.55
N PHE A 120 9.78 2.44 -6.99
CA PHE A 120 10.79 3.34 -7.54
C PHE A 120 10.83 4.62 -6.71
N SER A 121 10.82 4.47 -5.38
CA SER A 121 10.84 5.60 -4.46
C SER A 121 12.16 6.36 -4.51
N GLN A 122 12.09 7.68 -4.36
CA GLN A 122 13.27 8.52 -4.14
C GLN A 122 13.64 8.51 -2.66
N SER A 123 14.93 8.46 -2.33
CA SER A 123 15.38 8.49 -0.93
C SER A 123 15.67 9.91 -0.46
N ILE A 124 15.21 10.24 0.75
CA ILE A 124 15.69 11.42 1.47
C ILE A 124 17.08 11.12 2.03
N THR A 125 18.04 12.00 1.78
CA THR A 125 19.38 11.90 2.36
C THR A 125 19.49 12.77 3.60
N LEU A 126 19.93 12.16 4.71
CA LEU A 126 20.39 12.88 5.88
C LEU A 126 21.84 13.30 5.69
N ASP A 127 22.10 14.60 5.67
CA ASP A 127 23.45 15.13 5.70
C ASP A 127 23.81 15.45 7.14
N CYS A 128 24.48 14.50 7.79
CA CYS A 128 25.02 14.67 9.12
C CYS A 128 26.51 15.01 8.95
N ASN A 129 26.86 16.29 9.10
CA ASN A 129 28.24 16.72 9.06
C ASN A 129 28.95 16.16 10.31
N SER A 130 29.76 15.11 10.16
CA SER A 130 30.40 14.41 11.28
C SER A 130 31.38 15.26 12.09
N ASN A 131 31.72 16.44 11.57
CA ASN A 131 32.75 17.32 12.12
C ASN A 131 32.19 18.55 12.85
N GLU A 132 30.87 18.75 12.87
CA GLU A 132 30.24 19.84 13.64
C GLU A 132 29.78 19.31 15.00
N VAL A 133 30.68 19.48 15.96
CA VAL A 133 30.55 19.12 17.36
C VAL A 133 29.27 19.73 17.98
N GLU A 134 28.43 18.83 18.48
CA GLU A 134 27.41 18.97 19.52
C GLU A 134 26.14 19.83 19.34
N ASN A 135 26.03 20.83 18.45
CA ASN A 135 24.89 21.77 18.55
C ASN A 135 24.06 22.06 17.28
N GLN A 136 24.30 21.39 16.16
CA GLN A 136 23.42 21.49 15.00
C GLN A 136 22.98 20.10 14.58
N GLY A 137 21.75 19.73 14.94
CA GLY A 137 21.17 18.43 14.59
C GLY A 137 21.17 18.21 13.07
N CYS A 138 21.23 16.94 12.65
CA CYS A 138 21.28 16.58 11.23
C CYS A 138 20.18 17.27 10.41
N LEU A 139 20.58 17.86 9.29
CA LEU A 139 19.68 18.52 8.35
C LEU A 139 19.14 17.49 7.36
N LEU A 140 17.81 17.38 7.29
CA LEU A 140 17.14 16.62 6.23
C LEU A 140 17.20 17.44 4.94
N LYS A 141 17.80 16.88 3.88
CA LYS A 141 17.80 17.51 2.56
C LYS A 141 16.72 16.86 1.69
N PRO A 142 15.83 17.64 1.06
CA PRO A 142 14.84 17.07 0.15
C PRO A 142 15.55 16.38 -1.03
N PRO A 143 14.95 15.34 -1.63
CA PRO A 143 15.51 14.70 -2.81
C PRO A 143 15.65 15.73 -3.94
N ARG A 144 16.75 15.63 -4.71
CA ARG A 144 16.96 16.51 -5.87
C ARG A 144 16.08 16.04 -7.02
N PHE A 145 14.96 16.71 -7.26
CA PHE A 145 14.07 16.40 -8.38
C PHE A 145 14.71 16.77 -9.73
N SER A 146 15.02 15.76 -10.55
CA SER A 146 15.34 15.96 -11.96
C SER A 146 14.08 16.31 -12.74
N LYS A 147 14.08 17.41 -13.51
CA LYS A 147 12.95 17.85 -14.36
C LYS A 147 12.49 16.81 -15.40
N LYS A 148 13.19 15.68 -15.56
CA LYS A 148 12.94 14.66 -16.58
C LYS A 148 12.30 13.37 -16.06
N GLU A 149 12.08 13.20 -14.76
CA GLU A 149 11.60 11.92 -14.23
C GLU A 149 10.08 11.80 -14.29
N ARG A 150 9.64 10.74 -14.98
CA ARG A 150 8.23 10.39 -15.18
C ARG A 150 7.64 9.82 -13.88
N SER A 151 6.68 10.55 -13.33
CA SER A 151 5.49 10.07 -12.61
C SER A 151 5.60 8.70 -11.91
N PHE A 152 6.15 8.65 -10.70
CA PHE A 152 5.71 7.84 -9.54
C PHE A 152 6.63 8.25 -8.38
N HIS A 153 6.21 9.22 -7.56
CA HIS A 153 7.15 9.90 -6.66
C HIS A 153 6.88 9.58 -5.21
N ALA A 154 6.84 8.29 -4.84
CA ALA A 154 6.98 7.95 -3.43
C ALA A 154 8.35 8.46 -2.95
N ILE A 155 8.39 9.12 -1.80
CA ILE A 155 9.64 9.52 -1.15
C ILE A 155 9.84 8.63 0.06
N GLN A 156 10.87 7.80 0.04
CA GLN A 156 11.24 6.98 1.19
C GLN A 156 11.75 7.88 2.32
N TRP A 157 11.13 7.71 3.49
CA TRP A 157 11.57 8.32 4.73
C TRP A 157 12.92 7.72 5.17
N PRO A 158 13.86 8.51 5.70
CA PRO A 158 15.18 7.99 6.06
C PRO A 158 15.10 6.89 7.12
N ASP A 159 15.82 5.79 6.87
CA ASP A 159 15.92 4.66 7.79
C ASP A 159 16.57 5.06 9.12
N GLN A 160 17.42 6.10 9.13
CA GLN A 160 18.03 6.61 10.37
C GLN A 160 17.01 7.29 11.29
N LEU A 161 15.82 7.63 10.79
CA LEU A 161 14.70 8.14 11.59
C LEU A 161 13.70 7.04 11.96
N HIS A 162 13.98 5.79 11.61
CA HIS A 162 13.25 4.60 12.05
C HIS A 162 13.95 4.01 13.27
N TRP A 163 13.21 3.88 14.37
CA TRP A 163 13.76 3.32 15.60
C TRP A 163 12.74 2.48 16.35
N GLN A 164 13.24 1.70 17.30
CA GLN A 164 12.45 0.88 18.19
C GLN A 164 11.98 1.69 19.41
N VAL A 165 10.68 1.67 19.70
CA VAL A 165 10.10 2.24 20.93
C VAL A 165 9.51 1.13 21.78
N ASN A 166 9.58 1.28 23.11
CA ASN A 166 9.03 0.34 24.08
C ASN A 166 9.54 -1.11 23.88
N ALA A 167 10.79 -1.25 23.42
CA ALA A 167 11.45 -2.53 23.13
C ALA A 167 10.70 -3.46 22.14
N PHE A 168 9.66 -2.99 21.45
CA PHE A 168 8.88 -3.83 20.54
C PHE A 168 8.34 -3.10 19.32
N SER A 169 7.96 -1.82 19.42
CA SER A 169 7.22 -1.15 18.35
C SER A 169 8.14 -0.48 17.33
N ASN A 170 7.71 -0.49 16.07
CA ASN A 170 8.30 0.34 15.02
C ASN A 170 7.91 1.79 15.23
N SER A 171 8.81 2.72 14.96
CA SER A 171 8.46 4.13 15.02
C SER A 171 9.33 4.97 14.12
N TRP A 172 8.75 6.07 13.63
CA TRP A 172 9.43 7.02 12.77
C TRP A 172 9.35 8.41 13.37
N TRP A 173 10.49 9.09 13.41
CA TRP A 173 10.55 10.50 13.72
C TRP A 173 10.16 11.32 12.51
N ILE A 174 9.08 12.09 12.65
CA ILE A 174 8.53 12.91 11.57
C ILE A 174 8.69 14.37 11.99
N LYS A 175 9.43 15.15 11.19
CA LYS A 175 9.60 16.59 11.38
C LYS A 175 8.70 17.33 10.38
N PRO A 176 7.61 17.98 10.83
CA PRO A 176 6.71 18.71 9.93
C PRO A 176 7.42 19.80 9.12
N GLU A 177 8.45 20.43 9.70
CA GLU A 177 9.24 21.49 9.05
C GLU A 177 9.95 20.98 7.79
N PHE A 178 10.34 19.71 7.77
CA PHE A 178 10.91 19.10 6.57
C PHE A 178 9.85 18.87 5.50
N ILE A 179 8.67 18.37 5.89
CA ILE A 179 7.57 18.12 4.95
C ILE A 179 7.17 19.42 4.25
N SER A 180 7.14 20.55 4.97
CA SER A 180 6.85 21.87 4.41
C SER A 180 7.89 22.39 3.39
N GLN A 181 9.06 21.77 3.28
CA GLN A 181 10.05 22.11 2.24
C GLN A 181 9.76 21.41 0.91
N LEU A 182 8.86 20.43 0.89
CA LEU A 182 8.42 19.76 -0.33
C LEU A 182 7.39 20.64 -1.06
N SER A 183 6.92 20.20 -2.22
CA SER A 183 5.87 20.92 -2.95
C SER A 183 4.53 20.80 -2.21
N GLU A 184 3.79 21.90 -2.07
CA GLU A 184 2.44 21.91 -1.50
C GLU A 184 1.39 21.39 -2.50
N ALA A 185 0.42 20.64 -2.01
CA ALA A 185 -0.69 20.11 -2.79
C ALA A 185 -1.71 21.22 -3.03
N THR A 186 -2.19 21.31 -4.27
CA THR A 186 -3.27 22.24 -4.64
C THR A 186 -4.48 21.43 -5.07
N LYS A 187 -5.66 22.08 -5.16
CA LYS A 187 -6.88 21.43 -5.67
C LYS A 187 -6.70 20.84 -7.07
N VAL A 188 -5.73 21.34 -7.84
CA VAL A 188 -5.44 20.93 -9.21
C VAL A 188 -4.30 19.92 -9.28
N ASN A 189 -3.25 20.10 -8.47
CA ASN A 189 -2.03 19.30 -8.53
C ASN A 189 -1.82 18.47 -7.26
N SER A 190 -1.65 17.16 -7.43
CA SER A 190 -1.21 16.25 -6.36
C SER A 190 0.18 16.62 -5.88
N SER A 191 0.38 16.64 -4.56
CA SER A 191 1.70 16.87 -3.96
C SER A 191 1.77 16.29 -2.55
N TYR A 192 2.89 16.47 -1.85
CA TYR A 192 3.21 15.71 -0.66
C TYR A 192 2.49 16.12 0.62
N TYR A 193 1.99 17.36 0.68
CA TYR A 193 1.28 17.85 1.86
C TYR A 193 0.27 18.93 1.52
N GLN A 194 -0.71 19.13 2.41
CA GLN A 194 -1.64 20.25 2.37
C GLN A 194 -1.49 21.06 3.67
N LEU A 195 -1.35 22.38 3.56
CA LEU A 195 -1.44 23.28 4.70
C LEU A 195 -2.92 23.58 5.01
N ASN A 196 -3.33 23.32 6.24
CA ASN A 196 -4.68 23.59 6.71
C ASN A 196 -4.80 25.04 7.21
N SER A 197 -6.04 25.54 7.30
CA SER A 197 -6.30 26.92 7.75
C SER A 197 -5.86 27.21 9.19
N ASP A 198 -5.72 26.18 10.02
CA ASP A 198 -5.24 26.25 11.40
C ASP A 198 -3.70 26.15 11.52
N GLY A 199 -2.99 26.05 10.38
CA GLY A 199 -1.54 25.90 10.32
C GLY A 199 -1.05 24.45 10.48
N SER A 200 -1.95 23.48 10.67
CA SER A 200 -1.58 22.07 10.68
C SER A 200 -1.27 21.56 9.26
N ILE A 201 -0.54 20.45 9.17
CA ILE A 201 -0.14 19.85 7.89
C ILE A 201 -0.79 18.47 7.76
N SER A 202 -1.44 18.24 6.62
CA SER A 202 -1.98 16.93 6.23
C SER A 202 -1.08 16.30 5.17
N PHE A 203 -0.72 15.03 5.33
CA PHE A 203 0.10 14.29 4.36
C PHE A 203 -0.26 12.81 4.37
N GLU A 204 0.12 12.10 3.30
CA GLU A 204 -0.12 10.66 3.15
C GLU A 204 1.20 9.89 3.27
N MET A 205 1.21 8.89 4.15
CA MET A 205 2.37 8.02 4.35
C MET A 205 1.94 6.56 4.31
N VAL A 206 2.68 5.75 3.53
CA VAL A 206 2.51 4.30 3.46
C VAL A 206 3.63 3.62 4.24
N LEU A 207 3.22 2.69 5.11
CA LEU A 207 4.13 1.76 5.77
C LEU A 207 4.11 0.44 5.02
N GLU A 208 5.28 -0.04 4.61
CA GLU A 208 5.40 -1.30 3.87
C GLU A 208 6.51 -2.17 4.46
N PHE A 209 6.26 -3.47 4.52
CA PHE A 209 7.25 -4.45 4.90
C PHE A 209 8.04 -4.93 3.68
N TRP A 210 9.24 -4.41 3.49
CA TRP A 210 10.07 -4.65 2.31
C TRP A 210 10.40 -6.15 2.06
N PRO A 211 10.60 -7.00 3.08
CA PRO A 211 10.78 -8.44 2.86
C PRO A 211 9.57 -9.12 2.21
N GLN A 212 8.34 -8.66 2.51
CA GLN A 212 7.12 -9.17 1.88
C GLN A 212 7.10 -8.90 0.37
N ARG A 213 7.59 -7.73 -0.04
CA ARG A 213 7.74 -7.37 -1.46
C ARG A 213 8.74 -8.27 -2.19
N SER A 214 9.87 -8.55 -1.55
CA SER A 214 10.87 -9.48 -2.09
C SER A 214 10.27 -10.87 -2.28
N PHE A 215 9.49 -11.34 -1.31
CA PHE A 215 8.78 -12.62 -1.39
C PHE A 215 7.85 -12.68 -2.61
N TYR A 216 7.07 -11.62 -2.87
CA TYR A 216 6.18 -11.57 -4.04
C TYR A 216 6.94 -11.59 -5.37
N MET A 217 8.07 -10.88 -5.47
CA MET A 217 8.92 -10.92 -6.68
C MET A 217 9.43 -12.32 -6.98
N TRP A 218 9.96 -12.99 -5.97
CA TRP A 218 10.47 -14.35 -6.12
C TRP A 218 9.35 -15.33 -6.44
N GLY A 219 8.14 -15.13 -5.91
CA GLY A 219 6.95 -15.88 -6.27
C GLY A 219 6.61 -15.76 -7.76
N ILE A 220 6.52 -14.52 -8.27
CA ILE A 220 6.25 -14.26 -9.70
C ILE A 220 7.33 -14.88 -10.58
N PHE A 221 8.61 -14.67 -10.23
CA PHE A 221 9.73 -15.25 -10.96
C PHE A 221 9.65 -16.77 -11.01
N SER A 222 9.34 -17.41 -9.89
CA SER A 222 9.21 -18.87 -9.80
C SER A 222 8.08 -19.40 -10.69
N ILE A 223 6.93 -18.71 -10.72
CA ILE A 223 5.80 -19.06 -11.59
C ILE A 223 6.20 -18.93 -13.06
N ILE A 224 6.90 -17.86 -13.45
CA ILE A 224 7.35 -17.65 -14.83
C ILE A 224 8.29 -18.78 -15.26
N VAL A 225 9.30 -19.10 -14.44
CA VAL A 225 10.24 -20.19 -14.72
C VAL A 225 9.51 -21.52 -14.86
N PHE A 226 8.57 -21.82 -13.95
CA PHE A 226 7.76 -23.03 -14.02
C PHE A 226 6.95 -23.13 -15.31
N CYS A 227 6.27 -22.05 -15.71
CA CYS A 227 5.52 -21.99 -16.96
C CYS A 227 6.43 -22.21 -18.18
N LEU A 228 7.62 -21.60 -18.21
CA LEU A 228 8.60 -21.82 -19.28
C LEU A 228 9.05 -23.28 -19.36
N CYS A 229 9.26 -23.93 -18.21
CA CYS A 229 9.58 -25.36 -18.17
C CYS A 229 8.44 -26.22 -18.71
N LEU A 230 7.18 -25.94 -18.35
CA LEU A 230 6.01 -26.65 -18.88
C LEU A 230 5.89 -26.49 -20.40
N VAL A 231 6.06 -25.27 -20.91
CA VAL A 231 6.04 -25.00 -22.34
C VAL A 231 7.16 -25.77 -23.05
N ALA A 232 8.38 -25.78 -22.51
CA ALA A 232 9.50 -26.52 -23.09
C ALA A 232 9.25 -28.05 -23.10
N LEU A 233 8.68 -28.61 -22.03
CA LEU A 233 8.31 -30.02 -21.96
C LEU A 233 7.20 -30.37 -22.94
N PHE A 234 6.20 -29.50 -23.09
CA PHE A 234 5.13 -29.66 -24.07
C PHE A 234 5.69 -29.68 -25.50
N PHE A 235 6.53 -28.71 -25.87
CA PHE A 235 7.19 -28.69 -27.18
C PHE A 235 8.06 -29.92 -27.43
N ARG A 236 8.83 -30.37 -26.43
CA ARG A 236 9.63 -31.59 -26.53
C ARG A 236 8.78 -32.82 -26.80
N THR A 237 7.61 -32.92 -26.14
CA THR A 237 6.68 -34.04 -26.30
C THR A 237 6.04 -34.02 -27.68
N LEU A 238 5.64 -32.84 -28.16
CA LEU A 238 5.07 -32.63 -29.48
C LEU A 238 6.07 -33.01 -30.60
N LEU A 239 7.33 -32.58 -30.49
CA LEU A 239 8.38 -32.92 -31.45
C LEU A 239 8.67 -34.44 -31.49
N ARG A 240 8.63 -35.11 -30.33
CA ARG A 240 8.78 -36.58 -30.26
C ARG A 240 7.63 -37.31 -30.93
N PHE A 241 6.41 -36.84 -30.74
CA PHE A 241 5.22 -37.40 -31.38
C PHE A 241 5.36 -37.37 -32.91
N PHE A 242 5.66 -36.20 -33.49
CA PHE A 242 5.86 -36.07 -34.94
C PHE A 242 7.06 -36.88 -35.48
N ALA A 243 8.16 -36.97 -34.73
CA ALA A 243 9.31 -37.81 -35.11
C ALA A 243 8.99 -39.31 -35.08
N SER A 244 8.08 -39.75 -34.21
CA SER A 244 7.66 -41.16 -34.17
C SER A 244 6.75 -41.53 -35.34
N GLU A 245 5.84 -40.64 -35.76
CA GLU A 245 4.98 -40.88 -36.93
C GLU A 245 5.78 -40.98 -38.24
N SER A 246 6.80 -40.14 -38.43
CA SER A 246 7.66 -40.21 -39.62
C SER A 246 8.47 -41.50 -39.70
N THR A 247 8.83 -42.10 -38.56
CA THR A 247 9.54 -43.38 -38.50
C THR A 247 8.62 -44.56 -38.90
N VAL A 248 7.35 -44.53 -38.47
CA VAL A 248 6.36 -45.58 -38.81
C VAL A 248 5.96 -45.55 -40.29
N LEU A 249 5.80 -44.37 -40.89
CA LEU A 249 5.49 -44.25 -42.32
C LEU A 249 6.63 -44.79 -43.21
N TYR A 250 7.88 -44.59 -42.82
CA TYR A 250 9.05 -45.08 -43.57
C TYR A 250 9.19 -46.62 -43.52
N GLN A 251 8.78 -47.26 -42.42
CA GLN A 251 8.80 -48.73 -42.33
C GLN A 251 7.68 -49.41 -43.14
N ASN A 252 6.55 -48.72 -43.36
CA ASN A 252 5.43 -49.28 -44.14
C ASN A 252 5.57 -49.07 -45.66
N SER A 253 6.36 -48.10 -46.13
CA SER A 253 6.64 -47.89 -47.56
C SER A 253 7.76 -48.78 -48.12
N GLY A 254 8.47 -49.52 -47.26
CA GLY A 254 9.61 -50.38 -47.61
C GLY A 254 9.29 -51.88 -47.73
N LYS A 255 8.02 -52.30 -47.67
CA LYS A 255 7.64 -53.69 -47.99
C LYS A 255 7.19 -53.78 -49.46
N PRO A 256 7.87 -54.58 -50.31
CA PRO A 256 7.42 -54.89 -51.66
C PRO A 256 6.14 -55.74 -51.67
#